data_AF-A0A2T0JTQ2-F1
#
_entry.id   AF-A0A2T0JTQ2-F1
#
_cell.length_a   1.000
_cell.length_b   1.000
_cell.length_c   1.000
_cell.angle_alpha   90.00
_cell.angle_beta   90.00
_cell.angle_gamma   90.00
#
_symmetry.space_group_name_H-M   'P 1'
#
loop_
_entity.id
_entity.type
_entity.pdbx_description
1 polymer ?
#
loop_
_entity_poly.entity_id
_entity_poly.type
_entity_poly.pdbx_seq_one_letter_code
_entity_poly.pdbx_strand_id
1 'polypeptide(L)'
;MPGSTHTITGSVVVYLPVGVRSRLREQAAATGRSHTQLVFDALNATHTRLADLIGTSGEPAGETDGIFVTQRSGRRRHREDRVQVSLRPHPANLAVIDDLAARHTTGNRSALIAAALDEFLPAPPPAPLKGVTP
;
A
#
# COMPACT_ATOMS: atom_id res chain seq x y z
N MET A 1 28.38 5.28 33.61
CA MET A 1 26.93 5.56 33.52
C MET A 1 26.56 5.72 32.05
N PRO A 2 26.15 4.66 31.33
CA PRO A 2 25.64 4.83 29.97
C PRO A 2 24.20 5.34 30.05
N GLY A 3 23.94 6.49 29.43
CA GLY A 3 22.61 7.06 29.30
C GLY A 3 21.74 6.20 28.40
N SER A 4 20.59 5.77 28.90
CA SER A 4 19.55 5.12 28.12
C SER A 4 19.04 6.11 27.06
N THR A 5 19.53 5.99 25.83
CA THR A 5 18.89 6.58 24.66
C THR A 5 17.55 5.89 24.46
N HIS A 6 16.53 6.37 25.18
CA HIS A 6 15.15 6.12 24.83
C HIS A 6 14.93 6.75 23.45
N THR A 7 15.14 5.94 22.42
CA THR A 7 14.84 6.33 21.07
C THR A 7 13.32 6.39 20.98
N ILE A 8 12.77 7.60 20.98
CA ILE A 8 11.34 7.84 20.85
C ILE A 8 10.94 7.27 19.49
N THR A 9 10.32 6.08 19.48
CA THR A 9 9.78 5.44 18.29
C THR A 9 8.61 6.28 17.78
N GLY A 10 8.91 7.27 16.93
CA GLY A 10 7.91 8.16 16.36
C GLY A 10 6.86 7.37 15.57
N SER A 11 5.59 7.55 15.93
CA SER A 11 4.50 7.00 15.12
C SER A 11 4.45 7.71 13.77
N VAL A 12 4.52 6.96 12.68
CA VAL A 12 4.43 7.48 11.31
C VAL A 12 3.02 7.28 10.81
N VAL A 13 2.44 8.36 10.30
CA VAL A 13 1.10 8.34 9.72
C VAL A 13 1.21 8.14 8.22
N VAL A 14 0.49 7.15 7.69
CA VAL A 14 0.38 6.89 6.25
C VAL A 14 -1.08 6.84 5.84
N TYR A 15 -1.35 7.22 4.58
CA TYR A 15 -2.69 7.24 4.03
C TYR A 15 -2.87 6.07 3.07
N LEU A 16 -3.75 5.14 3.42
CA LEU A 16 -4.03 3.96 2.62
C LEU A 16 -5.44 4.02 2.03
N PRO A 17 -5.66 3.51 0.80
CA PRO A 17 -7.02 3.35 0.31
C PRO A 17 -7.84 2.43 1.21
N VAL A 18 -9.15 2.71 1.39
CA VAL A 18 -10.05 1.89 2.23
C VAL A 18 -9.96 0.40 1.89
N GLY A 19 -9.94 0.03 0.61
CA GLY A 19 -9.87 -1.37 0.19
C GLY A 19 -8.57 -2.07 0.60
N VAL A 20 -7.45 -1.35 0.64
CA VAL A 20 -6.16 -1.88 1.15
C VAL A 20 -6.20 -1.94 2.68
N ARG A 21 -6.79 -0.94 3.35
CA ARG A 21 -6.92 -0.90 4.81
C ARG A 21 -7.77 -2.05 5.35
N SER A 22 -8.89 -2.36 4.71
CA SER A 22 -9.76 -3.49 5.10
C SER A 22 -9.00 -4.82 5.00
N ARG A 23 -8.33 -5.07 3.87
CA ARG A 23 -7.49 -6.26 3.68
C ARG A 23 -6.36 -6.35 4.71
N LEU A 24 -5.71 -5.23 5.01
CA LEU A 24 -4.64 -5.17 6.02
C LEU A 24 -5.18 -5.55 7.41
N ARG A 25 -6.37 -5.06 7.76
CA ARG A 25 -7.03 -5.39 9.04
C ARG A 25 -7.42 -6.87 9.10
N GLU A 26 -7.98 -7.42 8.03
CA GLU A 26 -8.35 -8.83 7.94
C GLU A 26 -7.13 -9.73 8.07
N GLN A 27 -6.05 -9.42 7.36
CA GLN A 27 -4.79 -10.15 7.44
C GLN A 27 -4.15 -10.04 8.84
N ALA A 28 -4.22 -8.88 9.48
CA ALA A 28 -3.77 -8.70 10.86
C ALA A 28 -4.57 -9.57 11.84
N ALA A 29 -5.89 -9.61 11.68
CA ALA A 29 -6.76 -10.46 12.48
C ALA A 29 -6.50 -11.95 12.26
N ALA A 30 -6.27 -12.37 11.00
CA ALA A 30 -6.02 -13.76 10.65
C ALA A 30 -4.65 -14.27 11.13
N THR A 31 -3.62 -13.43 11.10
CA THR A 31 -2.24 -13.82 11.44
C THR A 31 -1.80 -13.42 12.85
N GLY A 32 -2.58 -12.59 13.55
CA GLY A 32 -2.20 -11.99 14.84
C GLY A 32 -1.05 -10.99 14.76
N ARG A 33 -0.62 -10.59 13.55
CA ARG A 33 0.49 -9.65 13.35
C ARG A 33 0.02 -8.20 13.40
N SER A 34 0.92 -7.32 13.84
CA SER A 34 0.66 -5.88 13.84
C SER A 34 0.66 -5.31 12.41
N HIS A 35 -0.05 -4.19 12.18
CA HIS A 35 -0.01 -3.50 10.89
C HIS A 35 1.41 -3.13 10.46
N THR A 36 2.28 -2.73 11.41
CA THR A 36 3.69 -2.41 11.13
C THR A 36 4.45 -3.63 10.60
N GLN A 37 4.26 -4.81 11.22
CA GLN A 37 4.90 -6.05 10.75
C GLN A 37 4.42 -6.43 9.35
N LEU A 38 3.11 -6.35 9.09
CA LEU A 38 2.56 -6.65 7.76
C LEU A 38 3.05 -5.69 6.68
N VAL A 39 3.26 -4.41 7.03
CA VAL A 39 3.89 -3.44 6.10
C VAL A 39 5.33 -3.83 5.81
N PHE A 40 6.10 -4.24 6.82
CA PHE A 40 7.47 -4.70 6.61
C PHE A 40 7.52 -5.99 5.77
N ASP A 41 6.65 -6.94 6.05
CA ASP A 41 6.55 -8.18 5.27
C ASP A 41 6.20 -7.87 3.81
N ALA A 42 5.24 -6.96 3.58
CA ALA A 42 4.85 -6.53 2.24
C ALA A 42 6.01 -5.85 1.50
N LEU A 43 6.70 -4.91 2.14
CA LEU A 43 7.86 -4.25 1.55
C LEU A 43 8.97 -5.26 1.26
N ASN A 44 9.27 -6.19 2.18
CA ASN A 44 10.30 -7.21 1.98
C ASN A 44 9.91 -8.22 0.89
N ALA A 45 8.64 -8.56 0.74
CA ALA A 45 8.18 -9.44 -0.34
C ALA A 45 8.18 -8.75 -1.72
N THR A 46 7.92 -7.44 -1.74
CA THR A 46 7.74 -6.68 -3.00
C THR A 46 8.96 -5.88 -3.41
N HIS A 47 9.98 -5.69 -2.58
CA HIS A 47 11.09 -4.76 -2.83
C HIS A 47 11.81 -4.96 -4.18
N THR A 48 11.95 -6.21 -4.63
CA THR A 48 12.56 -6.53 -5.92
C THR A 48 11.69 -6.15 -7.12
N ARG A 49 10.36 -6.04 -6.93
CA ARG A 49 9.36 -5.72 -7.95
C ARG A 49 8.75 -4.32 -7.76
N LEU A 50 9.12 -3.58 -6.72
CA LEU A 50 8.57 -2.25 -6.43
C LEU A 50 8.79 -1.28 -7.60
N ALA A 51 9.94 -1.38 -8.28
CA ALA A 51 10.22 -0.59 -9.47
C ALA A 51 9.18 -0.82 -10.58
N ASP A 52 8.85 -2.08 -10.88
CA ASP A 52 7.81 -2.42 -11.86
C ASP A 52 6.41 -2.05 -11.39
N LEU A 53 6.06 -2.32 -10.12
CA LEU A 53 4.73 -2.04 -9.57
C LEU A 53 4.40 -0.54 -9.57
N ILE A 54 5.40 0.29 -9.28
CA ILE A 54 5.24 1.74 -9.22
C ILE A 54 5.44 2.36 -10.61
N GLY A 55 6.38 1.83 -11.41
CA GLY A 55 6.58 2.23 -12.81
C GLY A 55 5.37 1.95 -13.68
N THR A 56 4.63 0.86 -13.45
CA THR A 56 3.36 0.56 -14.14
C THR A 56 2.21 1.47 -13.65
N SER A 57 2.38 2.11 -12.48
CA SER A 57 1.41 3.05 -11.92
C SER A 57 1.66 4.51 -12.33
N GLY A 58 2.82 4.82 -12.92
CA GLY A 58 3.13 6.10 -13.56
C GLY A 58 3.01 5.97 -15.07
N GLU A 59 2.16 6.79 -15.69
CA GLU A 59 1.82 6.79 -17.12
C GLU A 59 0.89 5.66 -17.59
N PRO A 60 -0.40 5.93 -17.85
CA PRO A 60 -1.02 5.31 -19.01
C PRO A 60 -0.38 5.98 -20.23
N ALA A 61 0.67 5.39 -20.78
CA ALA A 61 0.96 5.54 -22.20
C ALA A 61 -0.25 4.97 -22.94
N GLY A 62 -1.24 5.83 -23.14
CA GLY A 62 -2.57 5.50 -23.62
C GLY A 62 -3.14 6.66 -24.40
N GLU A 63 -2.31 7.28 -25.24
CA GLU A 63 -2.79 7.95 -26.44
C GLU A 63 -3.52 6.89 -27.27
N THR A 64 -4.83 6.77 -27.05
CA THR A 64 -5.69 5.90 -27.84
C THR A 64 -6.33 6.79 -28.88
N ASP A 65 -5.76 6.74 -30.07
CA ASP A 65 -6.23 7.34 -31.31
C ASP A 65 -7.57 6.70 -31.70
N GLY A 66 -8.66 7.18 -31.11
CA GLY A 66 -10.00 6.61 -31.26
C GLY A 66 -11.10 7.61 -30.92
N ILE A 67 -12.01 7.82 -31.87
CA ILE A 67 -13.14 8.77 -31.82
C ILE A 67 -14.17 8.39 -30.72
N PHE A 68 -14.06 7.19 -30.15
CA PHE A 68 -14.85 6.75 -29.01
C PHE A 68 -13.94 6.42 -27.84
N VAL A 69 -14.17 7.09 -26.71
CA VAL A 69 -13.55 6.76 -25.42
C VAL A 69 -14.15 5.43 -24.93
N THR A 70 -13.66 4.30 -25.45
CA THR A 70 -13.84 3.03 -24.77
C THR A 70 -12.98 3.08 -23.52
N GLN A 71 -13.61 3.38 -22.38
CA GLN A 71 -13.04 3.07 -21.09
C GLN A 71 -12.88 1.56 -20.99
N ARG A 72 -11.74 1.01 -21.46
CA ARG A 72 -11.29 -0.25 -20.88
C ARG A 72 -11.23 0.02 -19.38
N SER A 73 -11.91 -0.81 -18.60
CA SER A 73 -11.84 -0.86 -17.15
C SER A 73 -10.43 -1.25 -16.69
N GLY A 74 -9.39 -0.51 -17.10
CA GLY A 74 -8.19 -0.34 -16.31
C GLY A 74 -8.70 0.34 -15.06
N ARG A 75 -8.92 -0.48 -14.02
CA ARG A 75 -9.34 -0.12 -12.66
C ARG A 75 -9.07 1.36 -12.43
N ARG A 76 -10.05 2.21 -12.77
CA ARG A 76 -10.03 3.60 -12.36
C ARG A 76 -9.94 3.44 -10.86
N ARG A 77 -8.76 3.65 -10.29
CA ARG A 77 -8.62 3.82 -8.84
C ARG A 77 -9.61 4.93 -8.61
N HIS A 78 -10.77 4.51 -8.13
CA HIS A 78 -11.84 5.39 -7.72
C HIS A 78 -11.13 6.41 -6.83
N ARG A 79 -11.66 7.62 -6.71
CA ARG A 79 -11.17 8.54 -5.70
C ARG A 79 -11.47 7.87 -4.35
N GLU A 80 -10.62 6.93 -3.96
CA GLU A 80 -10.82 5.98 -2.90
C GLU A 80 -10.57 6.80 -1.66
N ASP A 81 -11.58 6.88 -0.79
CA ASP A 81 -11.40 7.43 0.54
C ASP A 81 -10.10 6.86 1.12
N ARG A 82 -9.19 7.77 1.48
CA ARG A 82 -7.90 7.40 2.07
C ARG A 82 -8.06 7.49 3.57
N VAL A 83 -7.72 6.40 4.24
CA VAL A 83 -7.80 6.30 5.70
C VAL A 83 -6.41 6.41 6.28
N GLN A 84 -6.33 7.15 7.37
CA GLN A 84 -5.13 7.32 8.14
C GLN A 84 -4.77 6.02 8.88
N VAL A 85 -3.53 5.57 8.74
CA VAL A 85 -2.96 4.44 9.46
C VAL A 85 -1.69 4.87 10.17
N SER A 86 -1.69 4.72 11.49
CA SER A 86 -0.50 4.96 12.30
C SER A 86 0.34 3.69 12.40
N LEU A 87 1.58 3.78 11.96
CA LEU A 87 2.60 2.75 12.07
C LEU A 87 3.61 3.16 13.14
N ARG A 88 4.27 2.19 13.77
CA ARG A 88 5.33 2.45 14.75
C ARG A 88 6.63 1.74 14.34
N PRO A 89 7.26 2.17 13.24
CA PRO A 89 8.50 1.56 12.79
C PRO A 89 9.66 1.96 13.71
N HIS A 90 10.63 1.06 13.88
CA HIS A 90 11.93 1.44 14.45
C HIS A 90 12.60 2.48 13.54
N PRO A 91 13.31 3.50 14.06
CA PRO A 91 13.88 4.58 13.25
C PRO A 91 14.80 4.08 12.12
N ALA A 92 15.56 3.02 12.36
CA ALA A 92 16.37 2.38 11.31
C ALA A 92 15.52 1.87 10.14
N ASN A 93 14.36 1.28 10.43
CA ASN A 93 13.43 0.80 9.39
C ASN A 93 12.72 1.96 8.70
N LEU A 94 12.47 3.06 9.42
CA LEU A 94 11.92 4.26 8.82
C LEU A 94 12.89 4.86 7.78
N ALA A 95 14.18 4.91 8.09
CA ALA A 95 15.19 5.37 7.14
C ALA A 95 15.22 4.52 5.86
N VAL A 96 15.03 3.21 5.97
CA VAL A 96 14.91 2.30 4.81
C VAL A 96 13.63 2.60 4.00
N ILE A 97 12.49 2.81 4.66
CA ILE A 97 11.24 3.21 3.99
C ILE A 97 11.43 4.54 3.25
N ASP A 98 12.16 5.48 3.85
CA ASP A 98 12.42 6.80 3.28
C ASP A 98 13.28 6.71 2.02
N ASP A 99 14.34 5.89 2.07
CA ASP A 99 15.21 5.63 0.92
C ASP A 99 14.44 4.93 -0.22
N LEU A 100 13.62 3.92 0.09
CA LEU A 100 12.76 3.28 -0.90
C LEU A 100 11.74 4.25 -1.50
N ALA A 101 11.14 5.12 -0.67
CA ALA A 101 10.18 6.12 -1.13
C ALA A 101 10.87 7.15 -2.02
N ALA A 102 12.07 7.62 -1.66
CA ALA A 102 12.86 8.54 -2.46
C ALA A 102 13.18 7.95 -3.85
N ARG A 103 13.55 6.66 -3.90
CA ARG A 103 13.91 5.97 -5.14
C ARG A 103 12.74 5.68 -6.05
N HIS A 104 11.59 5.29 -5.50
CA HIS A 104 10.48 4.76 -6.30
C HIS A 104 9.26 5.68 -6.39
N THR A 105 9.00 6.53 -5.40
CA THR A 105 7.78 7.35 -5.33
C THR A 105 8.04 8.84 -5.12
N THR A 106 9.24 9.31 -5.43
CA THR A 106 9.64 10.72 -5.26
C THR A 106 9.44 11.19 -3.80
N GLY A 107 9.70 10.30 -2.84
CA GLY A 107 9.57 10.55 -1.40
C GLY A 107 8.18 10.28 -0.81
N ASN A 108 7.21 9.78 -1.59
CA ASN A 108 5.87 9.51 -1.09
C ASN A 108 5.76 8.12 -0.42
N ARG A 109 5.98 8.08 0.90
CA ARG A 109 5.84 6.87 1.73
C ARG A 109 4.47 6.21 1.64
N SER A 110 3.40 7.02 1.58
CA SER A 110 2.03 6.49 1.54
C SER A 110 1.76 5.75 0.23
N ALA A 111 2.23 6.31 -0.90
CA ALA A 111 2.12 5.66 -2.20
C ALA A 111 2.92 4.35 -2.25
N LEU A 112 4.15 4.37 -1.71
CA LEU A 112 5.02 3.19 -1.63
C LEU A 112 4.35 2.06 -0.84
N ILE A 113 3.90 2.36 0.38
CA ILE A 113 3.28 1.37 1.27
C ILE A 113 1.95 0.88 0.70
N ALA A 114 1.14 1.77 0.10
CA ALA A 114 -0.10 1.36 -0.54
C ALA A 114 0.16 0.39 -1.70
N ALA A 115 1.15 0.66 -2.57
CA ALA A 115 1.50 -0.23 -3.67
C ALA A 115 2.03 -1.59 -3.17
N ALA A 116 2.92 -1.60 -2.18
CA ALA A 116 3.45 -2.82 -1.58
C ALA A 116 2.35 -3.68 -0.95
N LEU A 117 1.43 -3.06 -0.20
CA LEU A 117 0.32 -3.75 0.44
C LEU A 117 -0.73 -4.24 -0.57
N ASP A 118 -0.99 -3.49 -1.63
CA ASP A 118 -1.99 -3.87 -2.63
C ASP A 118 -1.60 -5.17 -3.37
N GLU A 119 -0.30 -5.35 -3.62
CA GLU A 119 0.28 -6.56 -4.20
C GLU A 119 0.40 -7.71 -3.18
N PHE A 120 0.88 -7.42 -1.96
CA PHE A 120 1.13 -8.44 -0.95
C PHE A 120 -0.15 -9.02 -0.33
N LEU A 121 -1.17 -8.18 -0.13
CA LEU A 121 -2.40 -8.62 0.52
C LEU A 121 -3.27 -9.40 -0.48
N PRO A 122 -3.87 -10.52 -0.04
CA PRO A 122 -4.75 -11.29 -0.90
C PRO A 122 -5.86 -10.40 -1.46
N ALA A 123 -6.20 -10.62 -2.73
CA ALA A 123 -7.33 -9.94 -3.36
C ALA A 123 -8.58 -10.11 -2.48
N PRO A 124 -9.43 -9.07 -2.36
CA PRO A 124 -10.64 -9.21 -1.57
C PRO A 124 -11.44 -10.41 -2.10
N PRO A 125 -12.02 -11.24 -1.22
CA PRO A 125 -12.90 -12.29 -1.68
C PRO A 125 -13.97 -11.68 -2.59
N PRO A 126 -14.30 -12.31 -3.73
CA PRO A 126 -15.33 -11.79 -4.62
C PRO A 126 -16.57 -11.54 -3.80
N ALA A 127 -17.12 -10.32 -3.89
CA ALA A 127 -18.32 -9.96 -3.16
C ALA A 127 -19.40 -11.03 -3.44
N PRO A 128 -20.15 -11.48 -2.42
CA PRO A 128 -21.27 -12.40 -2.65
C PRO A 128 -22.18 -11.75 -3.70
N LEU A 129 -22.45 -12.49 -4.78
CA LEU A 129 -23.38 -12.08 -5.83
C LEU A 129 -24.71 -11.71 -5.17
N LYS A 130 -24.98 -10.40 -5.03
CA LYS A 130 -26.26 -9.93 -4.51
C LYS A 130 -27.31 -10.22 -5.57
N GLY A 131 -28.19 -11.18 -5.29
CA GLY A 131 -29.49 -11.31 -5.92
C GLY A 131 -29.54 -12.21 -7.15
N VAL A 132 -29.61 -13.51 -6.93
CA VAL A 132 -30.56 -14.34 -7.70
C VAL A 132 -31.67 -14.65 -6.71
N THR A 133 -32.68 -13.79 -6.68
CA THR A 133 -33.97 -14.14 -6.07
C THR A 133 -34.69 -15.03 -7.08
N PRO A 134 -35.21 -16.21 -6.68
CA PRO A 134 -35.98 -17.08 -7.56
C PRO A 134 -37.29 -16.43 -8.06
#